data_AF-A0A5K0XY06-F1
#
_entry.id   AF-A0A5K0XY06-F1
#
_cell.length_a   1.000
_cell.length_b   1.000
_cell.length_c   1.000
_cell.angle_alpha   90.00
_cell.angle_beta   90.00
_cell.angle_gamma   90.00
#
_symmetry.space_group_name_H-M   'P 1'
#
loop_
_entity.id
_entity.type
_entity.pdbx_description
1 polymer ?
#
loop_
_entity_poly.entity_id
_entity_poly.type
_entity_poly.pdbx_seq_one_letter_code
_entity_poly.pdbx_strand_id
1 'polypeptide(L)'
;IEDQELSTGFLPFIVAEDDICSELCTLESLMNDCDIDSSKFKERGEVLEFLHVFGWLLERFRLAYDLDFPNHQDSRLSNLEIKWLLEFSVERDWCAVLKKLLNILFDTKIGLAYYYMEQLLDEVSLLHRAVRRNCGPMVEFLINYVPQQNAVPQASISQLLTSPLFRVDKKGPSGVTALHVAAETAGAERVLNILTSGPEE
;
A
#
# COMPACT_ATOMS: atom_id res chain seq x y z
N ILE A 1 -5.74 36.75 29.42
CA ILE A 1 -6.11 35.40 28.96
C ILE A 1 -6.38 35.57 27.48
N GLU A 2 -5.35 35.34 26.67
CA GLU A 2 -5.45 35.39 25.22
C GLU A 2 -5.39 33.93 24.76
N ASP A 3 -6.50 33.47 24.18
CA ASP A 3 -6.67 32.11 23.70
C ASP A 3 -5.80 31.91 22.46
N GLN A 4 -4.74 31.14 22.66
CA GLN A 4 -3.78 30.76 21.65
C GLN A 4 -4.45 29.79 20.67
N GLU A 5 -4.78 30.32 19.49
CA GLU A 5 -4.84 29.65 18.19
C GLU A 5 -5.01 28.12 18.25
N LEU A 6 -6.25 27.67 18.43
CA LEU A 6 -6.65 26.32 18.06
C LEU A 6 -6.39 26.17 16.56
N SER A 7 -5.26 25.52 16.23
CA SER A 7 -4.90 25.11 14.89
C SER A 7 -6.12 24.46 14.23
N THR A 8 -6.70 25.16 13.27
CA THR A 8 -7.75 24.70 12.38
C THR A 8 -7.17 23.64 11.45
N GLY A 9 -6.91 22.45 11.98
CA GLY A 9 -6.51 21.29 11.22
C GLY A 9 -7.69 20.82 10.38
N PHE A 10 -7.80 21.32 9.14
CA PHE A 10 -8.65 20.71 8.13
C PHE A 10 -8.14 19.28 7.93
N LEU A 11 -8.86 18.29 8.47
CA LEU A 11 -8.58 16.90 8.17
C LEU A 11 -8.94 16.68 6.69
N PRO A 12 -8.03 16.13 5.88
CA PRO A 12 -8.36 15.78 4.51
C PRO A 12 -9.52 14.77 4.52
N PHE A 13 -10.65 15.15 3.91
CA PHE A 13 -11.81 14.28 3.79
C PHE A 13 -11.64 13.40 2.55
N ILE A 14 -11.50 12.09 2.76
CA ILE A 14 -11.36 11.10 1.69
C ILE A 14 -12.67 10.32 1.60
N VAL A 15 -13.32 10.36 0.44
CA VAL A 15 -14.45 9.48 0.12
C VAL A 15 -13.89 8.27 -0.60
N ALA A 16 -13.96 7.11 0.04
CA ALA A 16 -13.47 5.85 -0.48
C ALA A 16 -14.46 4.72 -0.15
N GLU A 17 -14.12 3.50 -0.59
CA GLU A 17 -14.83 2.29 -0.21
C GLU A 17 -14.82 2.05 1.31
N ASP A 18 -15.86 1.42 1.85
CA ASP A 18 -16.07 1.25 3.31
C ASP A 18 -14.89 0.57 4.02
N ASP A 19 -14.24 -0.39 3.37
CA ASP A 19 -13.08 -1.11 3.88
C ASP A 19 -11.85 -0.19 4.00
N ILE A 20 -11.61 0.66 2.99
CA ILE A 20 -10.57 1.69 3.02
C ILE A 20 -10.86 2.70 4.14
N CYS A 21 -12.10 3.20 4.23
CA CYS A 21 -12.48 4.14 5.28
C CYS A 21 -12.28 3.54 6.68
N SER A 22 -12.67 2.28 6.88
CA SER A 22 -12.47 1.58 8.16
C SER A 22 -11.00 1.48 8.56
N GLU A 23 -10.11 1.22 7.60
CA GLU A 23 -8.66 1.19 7.85
C GLU A 23 -8.12 2.59 8.16
N LEU A 24 -8.52 3.62 7.41
CA LEU A 24 -8.10 5.00 7.67
C LEU A 24 -8.60 5.54 9.01
N CYS A 25 -9.80 5.13 9.47
CA CYS A 25 -10.34 5.53 10.76
C CYS A 25 -9.48 5.08 11.95
N THR A 26 -8.58 4.10 11.80
CA THR A 26 -7.64 3.76 12.88
C THR A 26 -6.71 4.92 13.24
N LEU A 27 -6.49 5.85 12.30
CA LEU A 27 -5.71 7.07 12.50
C LEU A 27 -6.38 8.11 13.41
N GLU A 28 -7.71 8.06 13.60
CA GLU A 28 -8.43 9.05 14.40
C GLU A 28 -7.93 9.09 15.85
N SER A 29 -7.61 7.92 16.40
CA SER A 29 -7.04 7.79 17.75
C SER A 29 -5.74 8.56 17.94
N LEU A 30 -4.88 8.59 16.91
CA LEU A 30 -3.61 9.30 16.90
C LEU A 30 -3.79 10.81 16.74
N MET A 31 -4.85 11.23 16.04
CA MET A 31 -5.14 12.65 15.79
C MET A 31 -5.87 13.34 16.94
N ASN A 32 -6.66 12.59 17.71
CA ASN A 32 -7.45 13.08 18.83
C ASN A 32 -6.68 13.16 20.15
N ASP A 33 -5.42 12.70 20.18
CA ASP A 33 -4.61 12.72 21.39
C ASP A 33 -4.09 14.15 21.66
N CYS A 34 -4.59 14.75 22.74
CA CYS A 34 -4.28 16.15 23.11
C CYS A 34 -2.88 16.30 23.74
N ASP A 35 -2.24 15.20 24.16
CA ASP A 35 -0.94 15.22 24.81
C ASP A 35 0.17 14.95 23.78
N ILE A 36 0.53 16.02 23.06
CA ILE A 36 1.44 15.98 21.92
C ILE A 36 2.88 16.13 22.41
N ASP A 37 3.58 15.00 22.55
CA ASP A 37 5.04 15.00 22.59
C ASP A 37 5.65 15.12 21.18
N SER A 38 6.96 15.34 21.10
CA SER A 38 7.69 15.52 19.83
C SER A 38 7.57 14.31 18.89
N SER A 39 7.50 13.08 19.43
CA SER A 39 7.33 11.85 18.64
C SER A 39 5.95 11.76 18.01
N LYS A 40 4.89 12.03 18.76
CA LYS A 40 3.52 12.04 18.26
C LYS A 40 3.28 13.16 17.26
N PHE A 41 3.94 14.31 17.44
CA PHE A 41 3.89 15.39 16.46
C PHE A 41 4.44 14.96 15.10
N LYS A 42 5.57 14.23 15.10
CA LYS A 42 6.15 13.68 13.87
C LYS A 42 5.23 12.64 13.22
N GLU A 43 4.72 11.70 14.00
CA GLU A 43 3.81 10.66 13.49
C GLU A 43 2.53 11.25 12.92
N ARG A 44 1.97 12.27 13.57
CA ARG A 44 0.83 13.04 13.06
C ARG A 44 1.17 13.74 11.74
N GLY A 45 2.38 14.27 11.59
CA GLY A 45 2.88 14.83 10.33
C GLY A 45 2.88 13.80 9.21
N GLU A 46 3.44 12.61 9.47
CA GLU A 46 3.49 11.50 8.49
C GLU A 46 2.08 11.03 8.09
N VAL A 47 1.13 11.01 9.03
CA VAL A 47 -0.28 10.69 8.76
C VAL A 47 -0.96 11.72 7.87
N LEU A 48 -0.77 13.02 8.16
CA LEU A 48 -1.36 14.09 7.36
C LEU A 48 -0.79 14.08 5.94
N GLU A 49 0.52 13.86 5.81
CA GLU A 49 1.18 13.67 4.52
C GLU A 49 0.60 12.46 3.78
N PHE A 50 0.35 11.35 4.49
CA PHE A 50 -0.18 10.12 3.88
C PHE A 50 -1.56 10.36 3.32
N LEU A 51 -2.46 10.94 4.13
CA LEU A 51 -3.81 11.25 3.71
C LEU A 51 -3.84 12.26 2.56
N HIS A 52 -2.92 13.23 2.56
CA HIS A 52 -2.80 14.19 1.46
C HIS A 52 -2.42 13.50 0.15
N VAL A 53 -1.33 12.73 0.14
CA VAL A 53 -0.83 12.07 -1.07
C VAL A 53 -1.80 10.98 -1.54
N PHE A 54 -2.35 10.19 -0.62
CA PHE A 54 -3.34 9.16 -0.92
C PHE A 54 -4.65 9.74 -1.47
N GLY A 55 -5.19 10.78 -0.83
CA GLY A 55 -6.40 11.46 -1.29
C GLY A 55 -6.22 12.09 -2.67
N TRP A 56 -5.08 12.73 -2.91
CA TRP A 56 -4.73 13.27 -4.23
C TRP A 56 -4.65 12.17 -5.29
N LEU A 57 -4.09 11.00 -4.96
CA LEU A 57 -3.97 9.87 -5.86
C LEU A 57 -5.36 9.29 -6.23
N LEU A 58 -6.24 9.15 -5.23
CA LEU A 58 -7.62 8.68 -5.43
C LEU A 58 -8.42 9.61 -6.33
N GLU A 59 -8.37 10.91 -6.07
CA GLU A 59 -9.09 11.91 -6.87
C GLU A 59 -8.59 11.89 -8.31
N ARG A 60 -7.28 11.81 -8.51
CA ARG A 60 -6.72 11.72 -9.86
C ARG A 60 -7.15 10.45 -10.59
N PHE A 61 -7.14 9.31 -9.90
CA PHE A 61 -7.61 8.05 -10.45
C PHE A 61 -9.08 8.17 -10.89
N ARG A 62 -9.94 8.74 -10.04
CA ARG A 62 -11.35 9.00 -10.37
C ARG A 62 -11.51 9.89 -11.61
N LEU A 63 -10.79 11.02 -11.67
CA LEU A 63 -10.85 11.95 -12.80
C LEU A 63 -10.38 11.32 -14.13
N ALA A 64 -9.39 10.42 -14.08
CA ALA A 64 -8.94 9.67 -15.25
C ALA A 64 -10.02 8.75 -15.83
N TYR A 65 -11.00 8.33 -15.01
CA TYR A 65 -12.12 7.51 -15.43
C TYR A 65 -13.35 8.33 -15.81
N ASP A 66 -13.66 9.41 -15.09
CA ASP A 66 -14.89 10.18 -15.29
C ASP A 66 -14.85 11.12 -16.51
N LEU A 67 -13.66 11.60 -16.90
CA LEU A 67 -13.55 12.76 -17.78
C LEU A 67 -12.60 12.56 -18.97
N ASP A 68 -12.06 11.35 -19.15
CA ASP A 68 -10.97 11.04 -20.11
C ASP A 68 -9.89 12.15 -20.10
N PHE A 69 -9.61 12.70 -18.91
CA PHE A 69 -8.71 13.84 -18.76
C PHE A 69 -7.32 13.42 -19.23
N PRO A 70 -6.69 14.14 -20.17
CA PRO A 70 -5.34 13.81 -20.61
C PRO A 70 -4.41 13.86 -19.40
N ASN A 71 -3.67 12.78 -19.22
CA ASN A 71 -2.80 12.56 -18.08
C ASN A 71 -1.66 13.62 -18.12
N HIS A 72 -1.87 14.78 -17.50
CA HIS A 72 -0.88 15.86 -17.45
C HIS A 72 0.38 15.36 -16.75
N GLN A 73 1.50 15.30 -17.47
CA GLN A 73 2.75 14.69 -16.99
C GLN A 73 3.32 15.41 -15.75
N ASP A 74 3.01 16.69 -15.54
CA ASP A 74 3.50 17.52 -14.44
C ASP A 74 2.91 17.18 -13.06
N SER A 75 2.04 16.17 -12.99
CA SER A 75 1.29 15.78 -11.79
C SER A 75 1.34 14.28 -11.57
N ARG A 76 2.53 13.68 -11.71
CA ARG A 76 2.78 12.26 -11.41
C ARG A 76 3.49 12.16 -10.05
N LEU A 77 3.11 11.17 -9.25
CA LEU A 77 3.89 10.83 -8.05
C LEU A 77 5.29 10.39 -8.46
N SER A 78 6.27 10.81 -7.68
CA SER A 78 7.60 10.26 -7.70
C SER A 78 7.60 8.81 -7.22
N ASN A 79 8.60 8.04 -7.65
CA ASN A 79 8.82 6.69 -7.14
C ASN A 79 9.01 6.67 -5.61
N LEU A 80 9.52 7.76 -5.03
CA LEU A 80 9.72 7.86 -3.59
C LEU A 80 8.37 7.93 -2.85
N GLU A 81 7.45 8.76 -3.32
CA GLU A 81 6.10 8.88 -2.74
C GLU A 81 5.33 7.57 -2.87
N ILE A 82 5.42 6.89 -4.02
CA ILE A 82 4.76 5.59 -4.22
C ILE A 82 5.30 4.55 -3.25
N LYS A 83 6.64 4.41 -3.15
CA LYS A 83 7.27 3.49 -2.20
C LYS A 83 6.82 3.78 -0.78
N TRP A 84 6.87 5.07 -0.41
CA TRP A 84 6.49 5.50 0.91
C TRP A 84 5.02 5.18 1.23
N LEU A 85 4.08 5.41 0.31
CA LEU A 85 2.67 5.01 0.49
C LEU A 85 2.51 3.51 0.71
N LEU A 86 3.18 2.70 -0.10
CA LEU A 86 3.14 1.24 -0.02
C LEU A 86 3.70 0.74 1.32
N GLU A 87 4.84 1.30 1.74
CA GLU A 87 5.47 1.02 3.03
C GLU A 87 4.56 1.45 4.19
N PHE A 88 4.05 2.68 4.14
CA PHE A 88 3.17 3.21 5.19
C PHE A 88 1.92 2.36 5.41
N SER A 89 1.35 1.83 4.32
CA SER A 89 0.16 0.97 4.35
C SER A 89 0.48 -0.44 4.87
N VAL A 90 1.57 -1.06 4.41
CA VAL A 90 1.93 -2.43 4.84
C VAL A 90 2.40 -2.47 6.30
N GLU A 91 3.04 -1.40 6.79
CA GLU A 91 3.46 -1.28 8.20
C GLU A 91 2.28 -1.04 9.16
N ARG A 92 1.05 -0.84 8.64
CA ARG A 92 -0.20 -0.67 9.41
C ARG A 92 -1.22 -1.78 9.20
N ASP A 93 -0.86 -2.84 8.47
CA ASP A 93 -1.77 -3.95 8.12
C ASP A 93 -3.01 -3.55 7.31
N TRP A 94 -2.96 -2.41 6.62
CA TRP A 94 -4.08 -1.91 5.82
C TRP A 94 -4.15 -2.61 4.45
N CYS A 95 -4.84 -3.75 4.43
CA CYS A 95 -4.98 -4.59 3.24
C CYS A 95 -5.82 -3.90 2.16
N ALA A 96 -6.91 -3.21 2.53
CA ALA A 96 -7.80 -2.54 1.57
C ALA A 96 -7.11 -1.32 0.93
N VAL A 97 -6.44 -0.49 1.73
CA VAL A 97 -5.63 0.64 1.25
C VAL A 97 -4.52 0.14 0.33
N LEU A 98 -3.75 -0.89 0.73
CA LEU A 98 -2.68 -1.43 -0.08
C LEU A 98 -3.19 -2.03 -1.39
N LYS A 99 -4.33 -2.74 -1.36
CA LYS A 99 -5.00 -3.25 -2.56
C LYS A 99 -5.40 -2.13 -3.51
N LYS A 100 -5.97 -1.03 -2.99
CA LYS A 100 -6.33 0.13 -3.80
C LYS A 100 -5.10 0.76 -4.46
N LEU A 101 -4.02 0.94 -3.69
CA LEU A 101 -2.74 1.44 -4.22
C LEU A 101 -2.20 0.55 -5.34
N LEU A 102 -2.15 -0.77 -5.13
CA LEU A 102 -1.68 -1.70 -6.16
C LEU A 102 -2.57 -1.65 -7.40
N ASN A 103 -3.89 -1.65 -7.26
CA ASN A 103 -4.82 -1.55 -8.40
C ASN A 103 -4.58 -0.27 -9.22
N ILE A 104 -4.39 0.86 -8.54
CA ILE A 104 -4.09 2.16 -9.14
C ILE A 104 -2.75 2.10 -9.89
N LEU A 105 -1.71 1.52 -9.28
CA LEU A 105 -0.39 1.42 -9.91
C LEU A 105 -0.44 0.59 -11.18
N PHE A 106 -1.11 -0.57 -11.12
CA PHE A 106 -1.21 -1.45 -12.27
C PHE A 106 -2.12 -0.92 -13.37
N ASP A 107 -2.85 0.17 -13.16
CA ASP A 107 -3.82 0.71 -14.11
C ASP A 107 -3.21 1.29 -15.39
N THR A 108 -3.78 0.91 -16.55
CA THR A 108 -3.32 1.39 -17.87
C THR A 108 -3.41 2.90 -18.03
N LYS A 109 -4.40 3.55 -17.39
CA LYS A 109 -4.63 4.99 -17.52
C LYS A 109 -3.58 5.81 -16.78
N ILE A 110 -2.97 5.25 -15.72
CA ILE A 110 -1.95 5.93 -14.92
C ILE A 110 -0.57 5.90 -15.60
N GLY A 111 -0.31 4.89 -16.43
CA GLY A 111 0.79 4.90 -17.40
C GLY A 111 2.18 4.73 -16.79
N LEU A 112 2.32 3.97 -15.69
CA LEU A 112 3.61 3.48 -15.23
C LEU A 112 4.01 2.27 -16.08
N ALA A 113 5.22 2.28 -16.64
CA ALA A 113 5.69 1.13 -17.39
C ALA A 113 5.90 -0.05 -16.43
N TYR A 114 5.35 -1.22 -16.77
CA TYR A 114 5.35 -2.41 -15.94
C TYR A 114 6.72 -2.77 -15.34
N TYR A 115 7.79 -2.68 -16.14
CA TYR A 115 9.15 -2.96 -15.69
C TYR A 115 9.57 -2.07 -14.50
N TYR A 116 9.21 -0.79 -14.51
CA TYR A 116 9.51 0.11 -13.39
C TYR A 116 8.70 -0.22 -12.15
N MET A 117 7.48 -0.75 -12.31
CA MET A 117 6.64 -1.18 -11.20
C MET A 117 7.17 -2.43 -10.54
N GLU A 118 7.60 -3.43 -11.32
CA GLU A 118 8.20 -4.64 -10.78
C GLU A 118 9.46 -4.32 -9.97
N GLN A 119 10.34 -3.47 -10.51
CA GLN A 119 11.52 -3.01 -9.77
C GLN A 119 11.15 -2.25 -8.48
N LEU A 120 10.16 -1.36 -8.54
CA LEU A 120 9.70 -0.61 -7.37
C LEU A 120 9.17 -1.55 -6.27
N LEU A 121 8.35 -2.53 -6.64
CA LEU A 121 7.77 -3.49 -5.69
C LEU A 121 8.84 -4.41 -5.08
N ASP A 122 9.86 -4.77 -5.85
CA ASP A 122 11.00 -5.56 -5.38
C ASP A 122 11.82 -4.82 -4.33
N GLU A 123 12.02 -3.52 -4.53
CA GLU A 123 12.71 -2.66 -3.57
C GLU A 123 11.89 -2.49 -2.28
N VAL A 124 10.57 -2.33 -2.37
CA VAL A 124 9.68 -2.21 -1.19
C VAL A 124 9.60 -3.54 -0.43
N SER A 125 9.57 -4.67 -1.15
CA SER A 125 9.53 -6.02 -0.58
C SER A 125 8.33 -6.24 0.36
N LEU A 126 7.13 -5.92 -0.13
CA LEU A 126 5.86 -5.94 0.63
C LEU A 126 5.63 -7.25 1.39
N LEU A 127 5.84 -8.40 0.73
CA LEU A 127 5.65 -9.72 1.36
C LEU A 127 6.60 -9.92 2.55
N HIS A 128 7.87 -9.59 2.39
CA HIS A 128 8.86 -9.70 3.47
C HIS A 128 8.54 -8.78 4.65
N ARG A 129 8.01 -7.58 4.41
CA ARG A 129 7.55 -6.66 5.46
C ARG A 129 6.37 -7.23 6.23
N ALA A 130 5.35 -7.71 5.52
CA ALA A 130 4.18 -8.34 6.13
C ALA A 130 4.55 -9.55 6.99
N VAL A 131 5.46 -10.40 6.50
CA VAL A 131 5.97 -11.56 7.24
C VAL A 131 6.75 -11.15 8.49
N ARG A 132 7.64 -10.16 8.39
CA ARG A 132 8.41 -9.65 9.54
C ARG A 132 7.50 -9.11 10.64
N ARG A 133 6.36 -8.52 10.26
CA ARG A 133 5.33 -8.06 11.18
C ARG A 133 4.39 -9.15 11.69
N ASN A 134 4.58 -10.39 11.25
CA ASN A 134 3.74 -11.53 11.59
C ASN A 134 2.24 -11.30 11.27
N CYS A 135 1.94 -10.54 10.20
CA CYS A 135 0.58 -10.23 9.82
C CYS A 135 0.03 -11.27 8.84
N GLY A 136 -0.62 -12.31 9.38
CA GLY A 136 -1.27 -13.36 8.58
C GLY A 136 -2.20 -12.83 7.48
N PRO A 137 -3.18 -11.97 7.79
CA PRO A 137 -4.10 -11.42 6.79
C PRO A 137 -3.39 -10.67 5.64
N MET A 138 -2.38 -9.86 5.94
CA MET A 138 -1.62 -9.13 4.92
C MET A 138 -0.79 -10.08 4.04
N VAL A 139 -0.17 -11.11 4.63
CA VAL A 139 0.57 -12.13 3.88
C VAL A 139 -0.36 -12.89 2.94
N GLU A 140 -1.51 -13.34 3.46
CA GLU A 140 -2.54 -14.04 2.69
C GLU A 140 -3.10 -13.16 1.56
N PHE A 141 -3.36 -11.88 1.82
CA PHE A 141 -3.74 -10.92 0.81
C PHE A 141 -2.69 -10.79 -0.30
N LEU A 142 -1.42 -10.63 0.05
CA LEU A 142 -0.34 -10.42 -0.92
C LEU A 142 -0.13 -11.64 -1.81
N ILE A 143 -0.05 -12.86 -1.26
CA ILE A 143 0.19 -14.06 -2.08
C ILE A 143 -0.95 -14.34 -3.06
N ASN A 144 -2.17 -13.93 -2.71
CA ASN A 144 -3.38 -14.09 -3.53
C ASN A 144 -3.69 -12.87 -4.40
N TYR A 145 -2.88 -11.81 -4.32
CA TYR A 145 -3.14 -10.59 -5.09
C TYR A 145 -2.86 -10.83 -6.58
N VAL A 146 -3.91 -10.61 -7.38
CA VAL A 146 -3.86 -10.61 -8.85
C VAL A 146 -4.30 -9.23 -9.35
N PRO A 147 -3.49 -8.53 -10.16
CA PRO A 147 -3.87 -7.25 -10.76
C PRO A 147 -5.17 -7.36 -11.57
N GLN A 148 -6.04 -6.34 -11.49
CA GLN A 148 -7.31 -6.34 -12.22
C GLN A 148 -7.10 -6.25 -13.76
N GLN A 149 -7.94 -6.91 -14.55
CA GLN A 149 -7.73 -7.11 -16.00
C GLN A 149 -7.83 -5.85 -16.88
N ASN A 150 -8.45 -4.77 -16.38
CA ASN A 150 -8.57 -3.49 -17.13
C ASN A 150 -7.27 -2.67 -17.14
N ALA A 151 -6.21 -3.21 -16.53
CA ALA A 151 -5.03 -2.49 -16.10
C ALA A 151 -3.80 -2.68 -17.02
N VAL A 152 -3.81 -3.62 -17.99
CA VAL A 152 -2.65 -3.87 -18.87
C VAL A 152 -3.07 -4.12 -20.34
N PRO A 153 -2.28 -3.71 -21.38
CA PRO A 153 -2.53 -4.10 -22.77
C PRO A 153 -2.29 -5.60 -23.03
N GLN A 154 -3.22 -6.23 -23.76
CA GLN A 154 -3.39 -7.68 -24.03
C GLN A 154 -2.13 -8.51 -24.36
N ALA A 155 -1.07 -7.92 -24.91
CA ALA A 155 0.11 -8.68 -25.35
C ALA A 155 1.07 -9.08 -24.21
N SER A 156 1.05 -8.37 -23.07
CA SER A 156 1.88 -8.68 -21.89
C SER A 156 1.14 -9.49 -20.82
N ILE A 157 -0.15 -9.75 -21.04
CA ILE A 157 -1.11 -10.29 -20.06
C ILE A 157 -0.94 -11.80 -19.82
N SER A 158 -0.53 -12.55 -20.83
CA SER A 158 -0.58 -14.03 -20.79
C SER A 158 0.36 -14.65 -19.76
N GLN A 159 1.44 -13.98 -19.36
CA GLN A 159 2.32 -14.44 -18.29
C GLN A 159 1.93 -13.87 -16.91
N LEU A 160 1.36 -12.67 -16.86
CA LEU A 160 1.04 -11.98 -15.61
C LEU A 160 -0.23 -12.49 -14.93
N LEU A 161 -1.22 -12.94 -15.71
CA LEU A 161 -2.46 -13.50 -15.16
C LEU A 161 -2.31 -14.95 -14.68
N THR A 162 -1.19 -15.60 -14.97
CA THR A 162 -0.97 -17.01 -14.62
C THR A 162 -0.12 -17.22 -13.38
N SER A 163 0.53 -16.18 -12.85
CA SER A 163 1.35 -16.31 -11.66
C SER A 163 1.11 -15.17 -10.67
N PRO A 164 1.05 -15.46 -9.36
CA PRO A 164 0.88 -14.43 -8.34
C PRO A 164 2.03 -13.43 -8.41
N LEU A 165 1.70 -12.14 -8.25
CA LEU A 165 2.67 -11.04 -8.28
C LEU A 165 3.70 -11.17 -7.15
N PHE A 166 3.23 -11.57 -5.97
CA PHE A 166 4.06 -11.73 -4.78
C PHE A 166 4.35 -13.21 -4.54
N ARG A 167 5.47 -13.67 -5.09
CA ARG A 167 5.87 -15.08 -4.97
C ARG A 167 6.62 -15.34 -3.66
N VAL A 168 6.25 -16.44 -2.99
CA VAL A 168 6.87 -16.88 -1.74
C VAL A 168 8.33 -17.32 -1.90
N ASP A 169 8.73 -17.76 -3.09
CA ASP A 169 10.08 -18.20 -3.44
C ASP A 169 11.02 -17.03 -3.85
N LYS A 170 10.48 -15.82 -4.03
CA LYS A 170 11.27 -14.65 -4.42
C LYS A 170 12.13 -14.17 -3.26
N LYS A 171 13.40 -13.88 -3.57
CA LYS A 171 14.33 -13.27 -2.62
C LYS A 171 14.09 -11.77 -2.55
N GLY A 172 14.01 -11.22 -1.34
CA GLY A 172 13.92 -9.78 -1.11
C GLY A 172 15.30 -9.10 -1.18
N PRO A 173 15.39 -7.80 -0.84
CA PRO A 173 16.64 -7.04 -0.88
C PRO A 173 17.79 -7.63 -0.08
N SER A 174 17.49 -8.35 1.02
CA SER A 174 18.50 -9.04 1.85
C SER A 174 18.95 -10.40 1.28
N GLY A 175 18.49 -10.79 0.09
CA GLY A 175 18.86 -12.05 -0.56
C GLY A 175 18.21 -13.30 0.04
N VAL A 176 17.29 -13.14 0.99
CA VAL A 176 16.53 -14.23 1.64
C VAL A 176 15.07 -14.23 1.20
N THR A 177 14.42 -15.39 1.26
CA THR A 177 12.99 -15.52 0.94
C THR A 177 12.12 -15.15 2.13
N ALA A 178 10.83 -14.91 1.88
CA ALA A 178 9.84 -14.65 2.93
C ALA A 178 9.81 -15.78 3.98
N LEU A 179 10.00 -17.04 3.54
CA LEU A 179 10.04 -18.19 4.45
C LEU A 179 11.23 -18.15 5.43
N HIS A 180 12.40 -17.65 5.01
CA HIS A 180 13.53 -17.47 5.91
C HIS A 180 13.20 -16.45 7.01
N VAL A 181 12.56 -15.33 6.64
CA VAL A 181 12.13 -14.30 7.60
C VAL A 181 11.12 -14.86 8.59
N ALA A 182 10.13 -15.63 8.11
CA ALA A 182 9.13 -16.26 8.96
C ALA A 182 9.76 -17.26 9.95
N ALA A 183 10.74 -18.06 9.51
CA ALA A 183 11.41 -19.04 10.36
C ALA A 183 12.25 -18.40 11.49
N GLU A 184 12.74 -17.18 11.28
CA GLU A 184 13.47 -16.41 12.30
C GLU A 184 12.52 -15.62 13.23
N THR A 185 11.25 -15.44 12.85
CA THR A 185 10.28 -14.65 13.60
C THR A 185 9.57 -15.52 14.64
N ALA A 186 9.69 -15.15 15.93
CA ALA A 186 9.02 -15.87 17.01
C ALA A 186 7.49 -15.78 16.90
N GLY A 187 6.79 -16.90 17.09
CA GLY A 187 5.32 -16.97 17.03
C GLY A 187 4.72 -16.81 15.63
N ALA A 188 5.50 -17.08 14.59
CA ALA A 188 5.08 -16.96 13.20
C ALA A 188 4.42 -18.23 12.63
N GLU A 189 3.85 -19.11 13.46
CA GLU A 189 3.30 -20.40 13.01
C GLU A 189 2.18 -20.21 11.97
N ARG A 190 1.31 -19.20 12.17
CA ARG A 190 0.26 -18.89 11.20
C ARG A 190 0.85 -18.44 9.86
N VAL A 191 1.85 -17.56 9.87
CA VAL A 191 2.50 -17.06 8.65
C VAL A 191 3.28 -18.17 7.95
N LEU A 192 3.99 -19.02 8.70
CA LEU A 192 4.66 -20.21 8.16
C LEU A 192 3.68 -21.14 7.47
N ASN A 193 2.52 -21.40 8.09
CA ASN A 193 1.46 -22.20 7.47
C ASN A 193 1.00 -21.55 6.17
N ILE A 194 0.67 -20.25 6.15
CA ILE A 194 0.27 -19.55 4.91
C ILE A 194 1.34 -19.65 3.81
N LEU A 195 2.63 -19.53 4.15
CA LEU A 195 3.73 -19.57 3.18
C LEU A 195 4.07 -20.98 2.67
N THR A 196 3.67 -22.03 3.40
CA THR A 196 3.98 -23.44 3.09
C THR A 196 2.78 -24.23 2.60
N SER A 197 1.57 -23.76 2.90
CA SER A 197 0.36 -24.12 2.19
C SER A 197 0.57 -23.70 0.74
N GLY A 198 0.80 -24.67 -0.16
CA GLY A 198 0.73 -24.43 -1.59
C GLY A 198 -0.64 -23.84 -1.97
N PRO A 199 -0.83 -23.38 -3.22
CA PRO A 199 -2.16 -23.03 -3.69
C PRO A 199 -3.08 -24.22 -3.39
N GLU A 200 -4.15 -23.98 -2.63
CA GLU A 200 -5.15 -25.01 -2.32
C GLU A 200 -5.64 -25.62 -3.64
N GLU A 201 -5.69 -26.96 -3.70
CA GLU A 201 -6.17 -27.72 -4.87
C GLU A 201 -7.61 -27.39 -5.26
#